data_AF-A0A098YTE2-F1
#
_entry.id   AF-A0A098YTE2-F1
#
_cell.length_a   1.000
_cell.length_b   1.000
_cell.length_c   1.000
_cell.angle_alpha   90.00
_cell.angle_beta   90.00
_cell.angle_gamma   90.00
#
_symmetry.space_group_name_H-M   'P 1'
#
loop_
_entity.id
_entity.type
_entity.pdbx_description
1 polymer ?
#
loop_
_entity_poly.entity_id
_entity_poly.type
_entity_poly.pdbx_seq_one_letter_code
_entity_poly.pdbx_strand_id
1 'polypeptide(L)'
;MERIRKIALVALTILLFFPVFAFAGQKGNIRTSSSFNWGPVMDAIIHVESRGKANAKSGNSVGVLQITPILVKECNNILKQRRSKKRYKLSDRWSISKSKEMFLLIQSAHNPSNNIEQAVRSWNGGPNYSIRATHQYFRKVMRILSD
;
A
#
# COMPACT_ATOMS: atom_id res chain seq x y z
N MET A 1 -3.25 61.18 -17.92
CA MET A 1 -2.54 60.85 -16.66
C MET A 1 -3.45 60.61 -15.47
N GLU A 2 -4.59 61.30 -15.34
CA GLU A 2 -5.52 61.10 -14.21
C GLU A 2 -6.16 59.71 -14.11
N ARG A 3 -6.58 59.11 -15.25
CA ARG A 3 -7.21 57.78 -15.25
C ARG A 3 -6.24 56.65 -14.84
N ILE A 4 -4.97 56.77 -15.21
CA ILE A 4 -3.92 55.80 -14.84
C ILE A 4 -3.56 55.95 -13.35
N ARG A 5 -3.50 57.18 -12.81
CA ARG A 5 -3.32 57.42 -11.37
C ARG A 5 -4.47 56.85 -10.53
N LYS A 6 -5.72 56.93 -11.00
CA LYS A 6 -6.90 56.37 -10.30
C LYS A 6 -6.90 54.84 -10.30
N ILE A 7 -6.51 54.19 -11.41
CA ILE A 7 -6.38 52.72 -11.48
C ILE A 7 -5.22 52.23 -10.60
N ALA A 8 -4.09 52.95 -10.60
CA ALA A 8 -2.96 52.63 -9.74
C ALA A 8 -3.30 52.80 -8.24
N LEU A 9 -4.12 53.79 -7.87
CA LEU A 9 -4.57 53.97 -6.49
C LEU A 9 -5.53 52.88 -6.02
N VAL A 10 -6.41 52.39 -6.90
CA VAL A 10 -7.38 51.32 -6.58
C VAL A 10 -6.71 49.94 -6.52
N ALA A 11 -5.68 49.70 -7.32
CA ALA A 11 -4.89 48.47 -7.25
C ALA A 11 -4.05 48.38 -5.96
N LEU A 12 -3.60 49.53 -5.42
CA LEU A 12 -2.80 49.59 -4.20
C LEU A 12 -3.63 49.36 -2.92
N THR A 13 -4.93 49.66 -2.93
CA THR A 13 -5.80 49.48 -1.74
C THR A 13 -6.35 48.06 -1.60
N ILE A 14 -6.45 47.28 -2.69
CA ILE A 14 -6.93 45.88 -2.65
C ILE A 14 -5.88 44.92 -2.07
N LEU A 15 -4.61 45.30 -2.04
CA LEU A 15 -3.52 44.50 -1.47
C LEU A 15 -3.44 44.53 0.06
N LEU A 16 -4.22 45.38 0.73
CA LEU A 16 -4.19 45.54 2.20
C LEU A 16 -5.31 44.79 2.95
N PHE A 17 -6.19 44.07 2.25
CA PHE A 17 -7.33 43.35 2.85
C PHE A 17 -7.33 41.83 2.58
N PHE A 18 -6.18 41.23 2.30
CA PHE A 18 -6.05 39.78 2.41
C PHE A 18 -5.60 39.41 3.82
N PRO A 19 -6.48 38.83 4.68
CA PRO A 19 -6.01 38.21 5.90
C PRO A 19 -5.10 37.06 5.50
N VAL A 20 -3.80 37.22 5.76
CA VAL A 20 -2.83 36.12 5.69
C VAL A 20 -3.22 35.17 6.82
N PHE A 21 -4.08 34.19 6.52
CA PHE A 21 -4.24 33.02 7.36
C PHE A 21 -2.92 32.25 7.33
N ALA A 22 -2.00 32.67 8.20
CA ALA A 22 -0.83 31.88 8.53
C ALA A 22 -1.35 30.66 9.29
N PHE A 23 -1.62 29.57 8.56
CA PHE A 23 -1.67 28.25 9.17
C PHE A 23 -0.26 27.99 9.71
N ALA A 24 -0.06 28.25 11.00
CA ALA A 24 1.06 27.70 11.73
C ALA A 24 0.91 26.18 11.62
N GLY A 25 1.62 25.59 10.64
CA GLY A 25 1.74 24.16 10.52
C GLY A 25 2.30 23.67 11.83
N GLN A 26 1.42 23.11 12.66
CA GLN A 26 1.80 22.39 13.86
C GLN A 26 2.78 21.33 13.35
N LYS A 27 4.08 21.53 13.59
CA LYS A 27 5.06 20.45 13.55
C LYS A 27 4.70 19.55 14.72
N GLY A 28 3.57 18.86 14.58
CA GLY A 28 3.27 17.66 15.31
C GLY A 28 4.51 16.81 15.10
N ASN A 29 5.21 16.60 16.21
CA ASN A 29 6.35 15.73 16.32
C ASN A 29 6.09 14.52 15.43
N ILE A 30 6.76 14.46 14.26
CA ILE A 30 6.76 13.26 13.43
C ILE A 30 7.56 12.30 14.30
N ARG A 31 6.84 11.64 15.22
CA ARG A 31 7.21 10.32 15.68
C ARG A 31 7.45 9.60 14.37
N THR A 32 8.71 9.34 14.05
CA THR A 32 9.08 8.36 13.06
C THR A 32 8.35 7.11 13.50
N SER A 33 7.15 6.91 12.95
CA SER A 33 6.35 5.75 13.30
C SER A 33 7.23 4.60 12.88
N SER A 34 7.61 3.77 13.85
CA SER A 34 8.27 2.51 13.55
C SER A 34 7.40 1.84 12.50
N SER A 35 7.88 1.76 11.26
CA SER A 35 7.12 1.16 10.16
C SER A 35 6.64 -0.21 10.62
N PHE A 36 5.35 -0.49 10.49
CA PHE A 36 4.77 -1.74 10.97
C PHE A 36 5.59 -2.94 10.45
N ASN A 37 6.01 -3.83 11.36
CA ASN A 37 6.85 -4.96 10.99
C ASN A 37 6.00 -6.08 10.36
N TRP A 38 5.93 -6.08 9.04
CA TRP A 38 5.24 -7.11 8.26
C TRP A 38 6.00 -8.45 8.18
N GLY A 39 7.25 -8.53 8.64
CA GLY A 39 8.10 -9.72 8.53
C GLY A 39 7.43 -11.00 9.04
N PRO A 40 7.02 -11.04 10.32
CA PRO A 40 6.36 -12.22 10.89
C PRO A 40 5.08 -12.64 10.15
N VAL A 41 4.25 -11.65 9.74
CA VAL A 41 3.02 -11.91 8.98
C VAL A 41 3.34 -12.51 7.60
N MET A 42 4.32 -11.94 6.88
CA MET A 42 4.75 -12.47 5.59
C MET A 42 5.32 -13.87 5.71
N ASP A 43 6.14 -14.14 6.72
CA ASP A 43 6.76 -15.46 6.90
C ASP A 43 5.69 -16.52 7.24
N ALA A 44 4.69 -16.18 8.06
CA ALA A 44 3.54 -17.05 8.32
C ALA A 44 2.70 -17.33 7.05
N ILE A 45 2.43 -16.30 6.22
CA ILE A 45 1.74 -16.48 4.94
C ILE A 45 2.58 -17.35 3.99
N ILE A 46 3.88 -17.10 3.87
CA ILE A 46 4.80 -17.91 3.03
C ILE A 46 4.76 -19.38 3.45
N HIS A 47 4.72 -19.65 4.76
CA HIS A 47 4.63 -21.00 5.26
C HIS A 47 3.33 -21.68 4.81
N VAL A 48 2.18 -21.01 4.93
CA VAL A 48 0.88 -21.53 4.48
C VAL A 48 0.80 -21.73 2.97
N GLU A 49 1.32 -20.77 2.19
CA GLU A 49 1.20 -20.74 0.73
C GLU A 49 2.13 -21.74 0.02
N SER A 50 3.36 -21.88 0.51
CA SER A 50 4.40 -22.61 -0.24
C SER A 50 5.33 -23.44 0.62
N ARG A 51 5.23 -23.36 1.96
CA ARG A 51 6.25 -23.86 2.89
C ARG A 51 7.65 -23.33 2.56
N GLY A 52 7.74 -22.08 2.08
CA GLY A 52 8.99 -21.44 1.68
C GLY A 52 9.54 -21.83 0.30
N LYS A 53 8.82 -22.66 -0.48
CA LYS A 53 9.32 -23.12 -1.78
C LYS A 53 9.18 -22.03 -2.85
N ALA A 54 10.31 -21.50 -3.30
CA ALA A 54 10.35 -20.46 -4.34
C ALA A 54 9.80 -20.93 -5.70
N ASN A 55 9.82 -22.23 -5.99
CA ASN A 55 9.29 -22.82 -7.23
C ASN A 55 7.85 -23.38 -7.09
N ALA A 56 7.13 -23.05 -6.00
CA ALA A 56 5.76 -23.50 -5.80
C ALA A 56 4.82 -22.96 -6.90
N LYS A 57 3.93 -23.82 -7.41
CA LYS A 57 2.93 -23.48 -8.43
C LYS A 57 1.61 -24.17 -8.13
N SER A 58 0.53 -23.40 -8.17
CA SER A 58 -0.85 -23.91 -8.10
C SER A 58 -1.72 -23.12 -9.08
N GLY A 59 -2.14 -23.77 -10.17
CA GLY A 59 -2.81 -23.10 -11.27
C GLY A 59 -1.99 -21.92 -11.81
N ASN A 60 -2.58 -20.72 -11.74
CA ASN A 60 -1.93 -19.47 -12.17
C ASN A 60 -1.11 -18.77 -11.06
N SER A 61 -1.20 -19.26 -9.82
CA SER A 61 -0.45 -18.74 -8.67
C SER A 61 0.95 -19.36 -8.61
N VAL A 62 1.96 -18.54 -8.35
CA VAL A 62 3.36 -18.98 -8.34
C VAL A 62 4.19 -18.30 -7.26
N GLY A 63 5.30 -18.93 -6.88
CA GLY A 63 6.28 -18.39 -5.94
C GLY A 63 5.90 -18.59 -4.48
N VAL A 64 6.75 -18.04 -3.59
CA VAL A 64 6.64 -18.22 -2.13
C VAL A 64 5.33 -17.72 -1.53
N LEU A 65 4.71 -16.73 -2.17
CA LEU A 65 3.47 -16.09 -1.74
C LEU A 65 2.28 -16.42 -2.67
N GLN A 66 2.44 -17.37 -3.60
CA GLN A 66 1.39 -17.82 -4.53
C GLN A 66 0.70 -16.65 -5.28
N ILE A 67 1.50 -15.77 -5.87
CA ILE A 67 1.02 -14.54 -6.49
C ILE A 67 0.37 -14.83 -7.85
N THR A 68 -0.80 -14.25 -8.12
CA THR A 68 -1.53 -14.36 -9.39
C THR A 68 -1.13 -13.29 -10.41
N PRO A 69 -1.43 -13.47 -11.72
CA PRO A 69 -1.27 -12.41 -12.72
C PRO A 69 -2.09 -11.14 -12.42
N ILE A 70 -3.26 -11.30 -11.81
CA ILE A 70 -4.15 -10.18 -11.44
C ILE A 70 -3.48 -9.31 -10.37
N LEU A 71 -2.85 -9.92 -9.37
CA LEU A 71 -2.12 -9.19 -8.32
C LEU A 71 -0.93 -8.42 -8.91
N VAL A 72 -0.18 -8.99 -9.87
CA VAL A 72 0.90 -8.27 -10.58
C VAL A 72 0.36 -7.06 -11.34
N LYS A 73 -0.78 -7.21 -12.04
CA LYS A 73 -1.47 -6.09 -12.71
C LYS A 73 -1.83 -5.00 -11.70
N GLU A 74 -2.34 -5.39 -10.53
CA GLU A 74 -2.72 -4.45 -9.49
C GLU A 74 -1.52 -3.71 -8.88
N CYS A 75 -0.40 -4.40 -8.61
CA CYS A 75 0.84 -3.74 -8.24
C CYS A 75 1.26 -2.68 -9.27
N ASN A 76 1.14 -2.99 -10.56
CA ASN A 76 1.48 -2.05 -11.62
C ASN A 76 0.49 -0.88 -11.70
N ASN A 77 -0.79 -1.09 -11.41
CA ASN A 77 -1.80 -0.02 -11.30
C ASN A 77 -1.45 0.94 -10.16
N ILE A 78 -1.16 0.40 -8.97
CA ILE A 78 -0.76 1.19 -7.79
C ILE A 78 0.49 2.01 -8.12
N LEU A 79 1.52 1.40 -8.72
CA LEU A 79 2.74 2.11 -9.10
C LEU A 79 2.48 3.21 -10.13
N LYS A 80 1.56 2.99 -11.09
CA LYS A 80 1.14 4.01 -12.06
C LYS A 80 0.43 5.18 -11.36
N GLN A 81 -0.50 4.91 -10.45
CA GLN A 81 -1.19 5.93 -9.66
C GLN A 81 -0.20 6.76 -8.82
N ARG A 82 0.82 6.11 -8.28
CA ARG A 82 1.94 6.75 -7.56
C ARG A 82 2.99 7.41 -8.46
N ARG A 83 2.75 7.49 -9.78
CA ARG A 83 3.67 8.06 -10.80
C ARG A 83 5.06 7.42 -10.80
N SER A 84 5.21 6.19 -10.30
CA SER A 84 6.47 5.45 -10.33
C SER A 84 6.73 4.90 -11.74
N LYS A 85 7.99 4.83 -12.15
CA LYS A 85 8.42 4.19 -13.41
C LYS A 85 8.61 2.67 -13.27
N LYS A 86 8.73 2.13 -12.04
CA LYS A 86 8.92 0.69 -11.79
C LYS A 86 7.72 -0.12 -12.26
N ARG A 87 7.93 -1.27 -12.90
CA ARG A 87 6.87 -2.22 -13.27
C ARG A 87 7.32 -3.65 -13.01
N TYR A 88 6.44 -4.46 -12.44
CA TYR A 88 6.66 -5.89 -12.25
C TYR A 88 6.24 -6.67 -13.49
N LYS A 89 7.02 -7.71 -13.81
CA LYS A 89 6.74 -8.72 -14.82
C LYS A 89 6.14 -9.97 -14.17
N LEU A 90 5.46 -10.82 -14.95
CA LEU A 90 4.92 -12.09 -14.44
C LEU A 90 6.00 -13.02 -13.89
N SER A 91 7.23 -12.96 -14.41
CA SER A 91 8.37 -13.73 -13.93
C SER A 91 8.88 -13.28 -12.56
N ASP A 92 8.61 -12.03 -12.15
CA ASP A 92 9.08 -11.49 -10.87
C ASP A 92 8.45 -12.20 -9.65
N ARG A 93 7.32 -12.86 -9.85
CA ARG A 93 6.63 -13.66 -8.82
C ARG A 93 7.46 -14.84 -8.31
N TRP A 94 8.45 -15.29 -9.06
CA TRP A 94 9.38 -16.35 -8.64
C TRP A 94 10.48 -15.83 -7.71
N SER A 95 10.73 -14.52 -7.67
CA SER A 95 11.70 -13.91 -6.77
C SER A 95 11.10 -13.71 -5.38
N ILE A 96 11.77 -14.21 -4.34
CA ILE A 96 11.36 -14.04 -2.95
C ILE A 96 11.28 -12.55 -2.59
N SER A 97 12.34 -11.78 -2.90
CA SER A 97 12.40 -10.34 -2.61
C SER A 97 11.24 -9.60 -3.28
N LYS A 98 11.06 -9.79 -4.60
CA LYS A 98 10.01 -9.08 -5.34
C LYS A 98 8.61 -9.52 -4.90
N SER A 99 8.43 -10.77 -4.48
CA SER A 99 7.17 -11.24 -3.89
C SER A 99 6.85 -10.51 -2.59
N LYS A 100 7.82 -10.38 -1.69
CA LYS A 100 7.67 -9.59 -0.45
C LYS A 100 7.40 -8.11 -0.75
N GLU A 101 8.07 -7.52 -1.73
CA GLU A 101 7.81 -6.15 -2.18
C GLU A 101 6.38 -5.97 -2.73
N MET A 102 5.89 -6.93 -3.53
CA MET A 102 4.52 -6.90 -4.05
C MET A 102 3.48 -7.00 -2.93
N PHE A 103 3.72 -7.86 -1.92
CA PHE A 103 2.87 -7.93 -0.73
C PHE A 103 2.79 -6.58 -0.03
N LEU A 104 3.93 -5.97 0.30
CA LEU A 104 3.98 -4.67 0.97
C LEU A 104 3.30 -3.57 0.15
N LEU A 105 3.47 -3.59 -1.17
CA LEU A 105 2.83 -2.63 -2.06
C LEU A 105 1.30 -2.75 -2.00
N ILE A 106 0.76 -3.97 -2.05
CA ILE A 106 -0.68 -4.23 -1.91
C ILE A 106 -1.18 -3.74 -0.54
N GLN A 107 -0.50 -4.11 0.56
CA GLN A 107 -0.91 -3.67 1.90
C GLN A 107 -0.89 -2.15 2.04
N SER A 108 0.13 -1.48 1.50
CA SER A 108 0.23 -0.02 1.56
C SER A 108 -0.89 0.72 0.79
N ALA A 109 -1.56 0.05 -0.15
CA ALA A 109 -2.65 0.64 -0.94
C ALA A 109 -4.03 0.28 -0.39
N HIS A 110 -4.21 -0.98 0.03
CA HIS A 110 -5.52 -1.54 0.36
C HIS A 110 -5.74 -1.77 1.86
N ASN A 111 -4.71 -1.58 2.68
CA ASN A 111 -4.74 -1.76 4.14
C ASN A 111 -3.91 -0.68 4.87
N PRO A 112 -4.26 0.61 4.74
CA PRO A 112 -3.46 1.72 5.28
C PRO A 112 -3.38 1.76 6.82
N SER A 113 -4.30 1.07 7.51
CA SER A 113 -4.30 0.95 8.98
C SER A 113 -3.40 -0.18 9.49
N ASN A 114 -2.76 -0.95 8.60
CA ASN A 114 -1.94 -2.12 8.93
C ASN A 114 -2.69 -3.18 9.75
N ASN A 115 -3.96 -3.44 9.41
CA ASN A 115 -4.74 -4.47 10.08
C ASN A 115 -4.30 -5.88 9.64
N ILE A 116 -3.83 -6.71 10.57
CA ILE A 116 -3.32 -8.06 10.28
C ILE A 116 -4.43 -8.97 9.72
N GLU A 117 -5.63 -8.95 10.29
CA GLU A 117 -6.74 -9.78 9.83
C GLU A 117 -7.16 -9.44 8.40
N GLN A 118 -7.28 -8.15 8.09
CA GLN A 118 -7.54 -7.67 6.74
C GLN A 118 -6.42 -8.10 5.79
N ALA A 119 -5.15 -7.98 6.19
CA ALA A 119 -4.01 -8.38 5.37
C ALA A 119 -4.08 -9.86 4.99
N VAL A 120 -4.31 -10.73 5.98
CA VAL A 120 -4.36 -12.18 5.78
C VAL A 120 -5.58 -12.60 4.97
N ARG A 121 -6.76 -12.07 5.28
CA ARG A 121 -7.99 -12.46 4.58
C ARG A 121 -8.03 -11.94 3.15
N SER A 122 -7.61 -10.70 2.92
CA SER A 122 -7.56 -10.14 1.56
C SER A 122 -6.50 -10.82 0.70
N TRP A 123 -5.42 -11.34 1.29
CA TRP A 123 -4.45 -12.15 0.55
C TRP A 123 -5.08 -13.44 0.01
N ASN A 124 -5.96 -14.08 0.80
CA ASN A 124 -6.63 -15.32 0.39
C ASN A 124 -7.86 -15.08 -0.51
N GLY A 125 -8.72 -14.12 -0.16
CA GLY A 125 -10.02 -13.91 -0.81
C GLY A 125 -10.10 -12.70 -1.73
N GLY A 126 -9.02 -11.94 -1.90
CA GLY A 126 -9.05 -10.65 -2.60
C GLY A 126 -9.71 -9.53 -1.79
N PRO A 127 -9.89 -8.33 -2.37
CA PRO A 127 -10.39 -7.15 -1.65
C PRO A 127 -11.82 -7.31 -1.10
N ASN A 128 -12.64 -8.14 -1.74
CA ASN A 128 -14.03 -8.41 -1.35
C ASN A 128 -14.18 -9.75 -0.61
N TYR A 129 -13.18 -10.12 0.20
CA TYR A 129 -13.18 -11.41 0.88
C TYR A 129 -14.41 -11.61 1.77
N SER A 130 -14.87 -12.85 1.87
CA SER A 130 -15.85 -13.26 2.89
C SER A 130 -15.14 -13.77 4.13
N ILE A 131 -15.63 -13.39 5.32
CA ILE A 131 -15.13 -13.90 6.61
C ILE A 131 -15.26 -15.43 6.66
N ARG A 132 -16.40 -15.97 6.21
CA ARG A 132 -16.67 -17.41 6.19
C ARG A 132 -15.70 -18.16 5.29
N ALA A 133 -15.50 -17.66 4.06
CA ALA A 133 -14.63 -18.32 3.08
C ALA A 133 -13.15 -18.30 3.49
N THR A 134 -12.71 -17.21 4.11
CA THR A 134 -11.30 -17.03 4.51
C THR A 134 -10.99 -17.53 5.91
N HIS A 135 -11.99 -18.02 6.68
CA HIS A 135 -11.82 -18.39 8.09
C HIS A 135 -10.76 -19.46 8.30
N GLN A 136 -10.79 -20.54 7.51
CA GLN A 136 -9.82 -21.63 7.65
C GLN A 136 -8.40 -21.17 7.32
N TYR A 137 -8.24 -20.37 6.27
CA TYR A 137 -6.95 -19.80 5.88
C TYR A 137 -6.40 -18.89 6.98
N PHE A 138 -7.23 -17.95 7.46
CA PHE A 138 -6.88 -17.05 8.55
C PHE A 138 -6.38 -17.80 9.79
N ARG A 139 -7.11 -18.85 10.22
CA ARG A 139 -6.70 -19.68 11.35
C ARG A 139 -5.37 -20.39 11.16
N LYS A 140 -5.05 -20.84 9.93
CA LYS A 140 -3.75 -21.47 9.63
C LYS A 140 -2.61 -20.47 9.79
N VAL A 141 -2.76 -19.26 9.23
CA VAL A 141 -1.74 -18.19 9.33
C VAL A 141 -1.56 -17.75 10.78
N MET A 142 -2.64 -17.51 11.52
CA MET A 142 -2.55 -17.04 12.90
C MET A 142 -1.93 -18.06 13.85
N ARG A 143 -2.10 -19.37 13.58
CA ARG A 143 -1.40 -20.42 14.32
C ARG A 143 0.11 -20.25 14.16
N ILE A 144 0.59 -20.21 12.91
CA ILE A 144 2.03 -20.08 12.62
C ILE A 144 2.61 -18.75 13.13
N LEU A 145 1.82 -17.67 13.12
CA LEU A 145 2.25 -16.36 13.62
C LEU A 145 2.42 -16.31 15.14
N SER A 146 1.74 -17.19 15.87
CA SER A 146 1.76 -17.24 17.33
C SER A 146 2.71 -18.30 17.89
N ASP A 147 3.27 -19.14 17.02
CA ASP A 147 4.26 -20.17 17.33
C ASP A 147 5.67 -19.56 17.37
#